data_AF-A0A9X4AIA7-F1
#
_entry.id   AF-A0A9X4AIA7-F1
#
_cell.length_a   1.000
_cell.length_b   1.000
_cell.length_c   1.000
_cell.angle_alpha   90.00
_cell.angle_beta   90.00
_cell.angle_gamma   90.00
#
_symmetry.space_group_name_H-M   'P 1'
#
loop_
_entity.id
_entity.type
_entity.pdbx_description
1 polymer ?
#
loop_
_entity_poly.entity_id
_entity_poly.type
_entity_poly.pdbx_seq_one_letter_code
_entity_poly.pdbx_strand_id
1 'polypeptide(L)' 'MEIKETRYCENCDQETTQFVSEDAMEITYHCTRCNQEEEVVKTFF' A
#
# COMPACT_ATOMS: atom_id res chain seq x y z
N MET A 1 4.63 12.14 -1.58
CA MET A 1 3.27 12.52 -2.03
C MET A 1 2.38 11.38 -1.60
N GLU A 2 1.48 11.57 -0.64
CA GLU A 2 0.61 10.49 -0.16
C GLU A 2 -0.57 10.34 -1.13
N ILE A 3 -0.60 9.23 -1.85
CA ILE A 3 -1.64 8.95 -2.85
C ILE A 3 -2.62 7.95 -2.23
N LYS A 4 -3.92 8.16 -2.42
CA LYS A 4 -4.93 7.18 -2.03
C LYS A 4 -5.26 6.30 -3.22
N GLU A 5 -5.09 4.99 -3.06
CA GLU A 5 -5.43 4.01 -4.10
C GLU A 5 -6.43 3.00 -3.54
N THR A 6 -7.35 2.52 -4.38
CA THR A 6 -8.22 1.41 -4.01
C THR A 6 -7.52 0.11 -4.40
N ARG A 7 -7.19 -0.72 -3.42
CA ARG A 7 -6.53 -2.00 -3.62
C ARG A 7 -7.18 -3.07 -2.74
N TYR A 8 -7.19 -4.30 -3.23
CA TYR A 8 -7.66 -5.43 -2.44
C TYR A 8 -6.71 -5.66 -1.26
N CYS A 9 -7.27 -5.73 -0.05
CA CYS A 9 -6.53 -6.02 1.16
C CYS A 9 -6.85 -7.45 1.61
N GLU A 10 -5.83 -8.31 1.60
CA GLU A 10 -5.96 -9.72 1.98
C GLU A 10 -6.49 -9.90 3.40
N ASN A 11 -6.15 -8.98 4.32
CA ASN A 11 -6.63 -9.03 5.70
C ASN A 11 -8.10 -8.58 5.85
N CYS A 12 -8.59 -7.71 4.96
CA CYS A 12 -9.97 -7.22 5.00
C CYS A 12 -10.94 -8.04 4.17
N ASP A 13 -10.48 -8.96 3.33
CA ASP A 13 -11.39 -9.78 2.53
C ASP A 13 -11.92 -9.05 1.28
N GLN A 14 -11.44 -7.83 1.00
CA GLN A 14 -12.16 -6.90 0.11
C GLN A 14 -11.30 -5.74 -0.39
N GLU A 15 -11.83 -5.00 -1.37
CA GLU A 15 -11.26 -3.75 -1.84
C GLU A 15 -11.37 -2.66 -0.77
N THR A 16 -10.24 -2.05 -0.45
CA THR A 16 -10.13 -0.99 0.54
C THR A 16 -9.31 0.17 -0.01
N THR A 17 -9.55 1.36 0.52
CA THR A 17 -8.62 2.46 0.30
C THR A 17 -7.33 2.18 1.06
N GLN A 18 -6.21 2.33 0.39
CA GLN A 18 -4.87 2.27 0.94
C GLN A 18 -4.17 3.61 0.74
N PHE A 19 -3.44 4.06 1.75
CA PHE A 19 -2.48 5.15 1.60
C PHE A 19 -1.20 4.59 1.00
N VAL A 20 -0.77 5.18 -0.10
CA VAL A 20 0.45 4.83 -0.81
C VAL A 20 1.48 5.90 -0.55
N SER A 21 2.60 5.47 0.01
CA SER A 21 3.80 6.26 0.19
C SER A 21 4.90 5.64 -0.65
N GLU A 22 5.43 6.40 -1.60
CA GLU A 22 6.48 5.94 -2.49
C GLU A 22 7.74 6.77 -2.28
N ASP A 23 8.85 6.07 -2.07
CA ASP A 23 10.20 6.62 -2.01
C ASP A 23 11.05 6.10 -3.19
N ALA A 24 12.33 6.48 -3.20
CA ALA A 24 13.25 6.13 -4.28
C ALA A 24 13.46 4.61 -4.41
N MET A 25 13.36 3.85 -3.32
CA MET A 25 13.64 2.41 -3.31
C MET A 25 12.40 1.55 -3.01
N GLU A 26 11.35 2.10 -2.41
CA GLU A 26 10.27 1.32 -1.80
C GLU A 26 8.91 1.99 -2.02
N ILE A 27 7.85 1.17 -2.03
CA ILE A 27 6.46 1.59 -2.06
C ILE A 27 5.77 0.96 -0.85
N THR A 28 5.26 1.77 0.05
CA THR A 28 4.52 1.34 1.22
C THR A 28 3.02 1.57 1.01
N TYR A 29 2.24 0.53 1.24
CA TYR A 29 0.78 0.54 1.18
C TYR A 29 0.22 0.35 2.58
N HIS A 30 -0.59 1.29 3.04
CA HIS A 30 -1.24 1.22 4.35
C HIS A 30 -2.76 1.18 4.20
N CYS A 31 -3.37 0.05 4.52
CA CYS A 31 -4.82 -0.11 4.48
C CYS A 31 -5.51 0.78 5.51
N THR A 32 -6.45 1.64 5.09
CA THR A 32 -7.14 2.56 6.01
C THR A 32 -8.19 1.89 6.90
N ARG A 33 -8.42 0.59 6.71
CA ARG A 33 -9.48 -0.16 7.40
C ARG A 33 -8.94 -1.08 8.49
N CYS A 34 -7.91 -1.85 8.20
CA CYS A 34 -7.28 -2.75 9.15
C CYS A 34 -5.90 -2.25 9.62
N ASN A 35 -5.39 -1.14 9.07
CA ASN A 35 -4.05 -0.61 9.34
C ASN A 35 -2.92 -1.62 9.04
N GLN A 36 -3.17 -2.57 8.15
CA GLN A 36 -2.12 -3.44 7.63
C GLN A 36 -1.21 -2.63 6.71
N GLU A 37 0.09 -2.77 6.91
CA GLU A 37 1.13 -2.20 6.07
C GLU A 37 1.73 -3.29 5.18
N GLU A 38 1.96 -2.96 3.92
CA GLU A 38 2.61 -3.81 2.92
C GLU A 38 3.71 -3.00 2.23
N GLU A 39 4.94 -3.49 2.27
CA GLU A 39 6.10 -2.84 1.66
C GLU A 39 6.53 -3.59 0.41
N VAL A 40 6.69 -2.85 -0.68
CA VAL A 40 7.13 -3.37 -1.98
C VAL A 40 8.44 -2.68 -2.35
N VAL A 41 9.53 -3.44 -2.34
CA VAL A 41 10.85 -2.94 -2.73
C VAL A 41 10.95 -2.87 -4.25
N LYS A 42 11.23 -1.68 -4.79
CA LYS A 42 11.50 -1.47 -6.22
C LYS A 42 12.79 -2.19 -6.59
N THR A 43 12.67 -3.28 -7.35
CA THR A 43 13.86 -3.98 -7.84
C THR A 43 14.34 -3.33 -9.13
N PHE A 44 15.47 -2.62 -9.05
CA PHE A 44 16.16 -2.03 -10.20
C PHE A 44 17.09 -3.09 -10.80
N PHE A 45 16.65 -3.79 -11.85
CA PHE A 45 17.49 -4.66 -12.67
C PHE A 45 17.81 -4.00 -14.00
#